data_AF-M7B2M8-F1
#
_entry.id   AF-M7B2M8-F1
#
_cell.length_a   1.000
_cell.length_b   1.000
_cell.length_c   1.000
_cell.angle_alpha   90.00
_cell.angle_beta   90.00
_cell.angle_gamma   90.00
#
_symmetry.space_group_name_H-M   'P 1'
#
loop_
_entity.id
_entity.type
_entity.pdbx_description
1 polymer ?
#
loop_
_entity_poly.entity_id
_entity_poly.type
_entity_poly.pdbx_seq_one_letter_code
_entity_poly.pdbx_strand_id
1 'polypeptide(L)'
;MHQKLLKSAHYIELGSYQYWPVLVPRGIRLYTYEQIPVFLKDNPYITDGYRAYLPSRLCLKSLFILSNETVNIWSHLLGFFLFFTLGIYDMTSVLPSASASREDFVICSICLFCFQVCMLCSVGYHLFCCHRSEKTSRRWMALDYAGISIGILGCYVSGVFYAFYCNNYWRQVYLITVLAMILAVFFAQIHPSYLTQQWHRLRSVIFCSVSGYGVIPTIHWVWLNGGVGASIVQEFAPRVIAMYLIAAVAFLFYISKVPERYFPGLADRSSHWLQFAAPGQWGLWDAAASTSRGPRWPGTANRGQWELQSAKPADAAGKQTGTGRQGAHPGGPQAKDCRSLF
;
A
#
# COMPACT_ATOMS: atom_id res chain seq x y z
N MET A 1 41.90 -6.81 43.90
CA MET A 1 41.51 -7.21 42.52
C MET A 1 40.14 -6.63 42.14
N HIS A 2 39.93 -5.31 42.23
CA HIS A 2 38.67 -4.68 41.75
C HIS A 2 38.80 -3.22 41.28
N GLN A 3 40.03 -2.72 41.13
CA GLN A 3 40.31 -1.32 40.79
C GLN A 3 40.63 -1.09 39.29
N LYS A 4 40.47 -2.13 38.44
CA LYS A 4 40.83 -2.10 37.01
C LYS A 4 39.64 -2.00 36.03
N LEU A 5 38.39 -1.86 36.49
CA LEU A 5 37.20 -1.83 35.62
C LEU A 5 36.65 -0.42 35.30
N LEU A 6 37.25 0.66 35.81
CA LEU A 6 36.74 2.04 35.68
C LEU A 6 37.58 2.94 34.73
N LYS A 7 38.18 2.37 33.68
CA LYS A 7 38.91 3.17 32.66
C LYS A 7 38.36 2.89 31.27
N SER A 8 37.28 3.59 30.90
CA SER A 8 37.14 4.24 29.58
C SER A 8 35.74 4.87 29.46
N ALA A 9 35.53 5.99 30.15
CA ALA A 9 34.43 6.90 29.85
C ALA A 9 35.04 8.03 28.99
N HIS A 10 34.79 8.00 27.68
CA HIS A 10 35.22 9.06 26.79
C HIS A 10 34.17 10.17 26.83
N TYR A 11 34.50 11.28 27.48
CA TYR A 11 33.67 12.49 27.46
C TYR A 11 34.03 13.28 26.18
N ILE A 12 33.04 13.53 25.33
CA ILE A 12 33.16 14.48 24.22
C ILE A 12 32.37 15.71 24.64
N GLU A 13 33.06 16.80 24.95
CA GLU A 13 32.42 18.09 25.20
C GLU A 13 31.95 18.71 23.88
N LEU A 14 30.63 18.74 23.70
CA LEU A 14 29.98 19.56 22.68
C LEU A 14 29.07 20.54 23.43
N GLY A 15 29.60 21.76 23.62
CA GLY A 15 28.89 23.00 23.96
C GLY A 15 27.59 22.92 24.78
N SER A 16 27.67 23.39 26.03
CA SER A 16 26.59 24.03 26.80
C SER A 16 25.20 23.37 26.84
N TYR A 17 25.12 22.03 26.87
CA TYR A 17 23.92 21.33 27.34
C TYR A 17 24.31 20.24 28.34
N GLN A 18 23.84 20.40 29.58
CA GLN A 18 24.08 19.49 30.70
C GLN A 18 23.24 18.22 30.48
N TYR A 19 23.87 17.09 30.12
CA TYR A 19 23.18 15.80 30.01
C TYR A 19 23.91 14.68 30.73
N TRP A 20 23.10 13.81 31.35
CA TRP A 20 23.42 12.57 32.06
C TRP A 20 24.46 11.69 31.36
N PRO A 21 25.29 10.93 32.11
CA PRO A 21 26.28 10.03 31.51
C PRO A 21 25.55 8.95 30.70
N VAL A 22 25.67 9.03 29.38
CA VAL A 22 25.26 7.94 28.49
C VAL A 22 26.31 6.84 28.63
N LEU A 23 26.12 5.98 29.63
CA LEU A 23 26.71 4.65 29.64
C LEU A 23 26.20 3.97 28.38
N VAL A 24 27.03 3.88 27.34
CA VAL A 24 26.75 3.10 26.14
C VAL A 24 26.79 1.63 26.56
N PRO A 25 25.65 0.95 26.74
CA PRO A 25 25.68 -0.48 26.97
C PRO A 25 26.16 -1.11 25.65
N ARG A 26 26.86 -2.25 25.71
CA ARG A 26 27.24 -3.00 24.50
C ARG A 26 26.04 -3.53 23.69
N GLY A 27 24.81 -3.17 24.06
CA GLY A 27 23.55 -3.52 23.41
C GLY A 27 22.56 -2.35 23.37
N ILE A 28 21.51 -2.48 22.55
CA ILE A 28 20.44 -1.49 22.41
C ILE A 28 19.57 -1.52 23.68
N ARG A 29 19.51 -0.40 24.40
CA ARG A 29 18.66 -0.23 25.59
C ARG A 29 17.24 0.13 25.17
N LEU A 30 16.26 -0.49 25.82
CA LEU A 30 14.84 -0.13 25.72
C LEU A 30 14.46 0.81 26.88
N TYR A 31 13.55 1.73 26.59
CA TYR A 31 13.11 2.81 27.48
C TYR A 31 11.62 2.67 27.80
N THR A 32 11.20 3.24 28.93
CA THR A 32 9.79 3.40 29.27
C THR A 32 9.23 4.68 28.63
N TYR A 33 7.90 4.78 28.54
CA TYR A 33 7.18 5.94 27.99
C TYR A 33 7.58 7.27 28.65
N GLU A 34 7.94 7.25 29.93
CA GLU A 34 8.37 8.46 30.64
C GLU A 34 9.76 8.93 30.20
N GLN A 35 10.64 7.99 29.86
CA GLN A 35 12.05 8.21 29.56
C GLN A 35 12.34 8.63 28.11
N ILE A 36 11.37 8.47 27.20
CA ILE A 36 11.53 8.83 25.78
C ILE A 36 11.34 10.33 25.55
N PRO A 37 11.95 10.89 24.49
CA PRO A 37 11.74 12.29 24.12
C PRO A 37 10.29 12.55 23.69
N VAL A 38 9.81 13.79 23.88
CA VAL A 38 8.41 14.19 23.64
C VAL A 38 7.93 13.88 22.22
N PHE A 39 8.79 14.00 21.20
CA PHE A 39 8.40 13.71 19.82
C PHE A 39 8.13 12.22 19.53
N LEU A 40 8.52 11.31 20.42
CA LEU A 40 8.19 9.87 20.36
C LEU A 40 6.98 9.48 21.21
N LYS A 41 6.49 10.39 22.07
CA LYS A 41 5.34 10.17 22.95
C LYS A 41 4.03 10.37 22.19
N ASP A 42 3.66 9.39 21.38
CA ASP A 42 2.39 9.40 20.64
C ASP A 42 1.28 8.68 21.41
N ASN A 43 1.51 7.42 21.79
CA ASN A 43 0.51 6.57 22.44
C ASN A 43 0.83 6.34 23.93
N PRO A 44 0.08 6.92 24.88
CA PRO A 44 0.34 6.78 26.32
C PRO A 44 0.01 5.38 26.88
N TYR A 45 -0.71 4.55 26.13
CA TYR A 45 -1.06 3.19 26.57
C TYR A 45 0.09 2.18 26.37
N ILE A 46 1.08 2.55 25.55
CA ILE A 46 2.32 1.79 25.40
C ILE A 46 3.29 2.29 26.46
N THR A 47 3.64 1.44 27.43
CA THR A 47 4.35 1.84 28.65
C THR A 47 5.85 1.53 28.61
N ASP A 48 6.27 0.50 27.86
CA ASP A 48 7.66 0.07 27.71
C ASP A 48 8.05 -0.34 26.27
N GLY A 49 9.29 -0.82 26.11
CA GLY A 49 9.75 -1.39 24.84
C GLY A 49 10.25 -0.37 23.82
N TYR A 50 10.37 0.91 24.19
CA TYR A 50 10.75 1.98 23.27
C TYR A 50 12.24 1.98 22.95
N ARG A 51 12.57 2.25 21.68
CA ARG A 51 13.93 2.57 21.25
C ARG A 51 14.10 4.09 21.19
N ALA A 52 15.20 4.61 21.72
CA ALA A 52 15.50 6.05 21.67
C ALA A 52 17.00 6.31 21.60
N TYR A 53 17.37 7.50 21.12
CA TYR A 53 18.74 8.02 21.09
C TYR A 53 19.74 7.17 20.29
N LEU A 54 19.27 6.40 19.31
CA LEU A 54 20.14 5.50 18.53
C LEU A 54 20.80 6.24 17.34
N PRO A 55 22.10 6.01 17.05
CA PRO A 55 22.69 6.36 15.76
C PRO A 55 22.20 5.40 14.66
N SER A 56 22.26 5.82 13.39
CA SER A 56 21.73 5.05 12.24
C SER A 56 22.15 3.59 12.19
N ARG A 57 23.41 3.26 12.53
CA ARG A 57 23.89 1.88 12.56
C ARG A 57 23.18 1.02 13.61
N LEU A 58 22.85 1.60 14.77
CA LEU A 58 22.11 0.90 15.81
C LEU A 58 20.61 0.85 15.49
N CYS A 59 20.04 1.84 14.79
CA CYS A 59 18.69 1.72 14.24
C CYS A 59 18.56 0.48 13.35
N LEU A 60 19.49 0.27 12.40
CA LEU A 60 19.49 -0.93 11.55
C LEU A 60 19.64 -2.23 12.35
N LYS A 61 20.57 -2.28 13.32
CA LYS A 61 20.74 -3.45 14.20
C LYS A 61 19.51 -3.73 15.06
N SER A 62 18.71 -2.70 15.36
CA SER A 62 17.50 -2.85 16.17
C SER A 62 16.36 -3.56 15.44
N LEU A 63 16.50 -3.87 14.14
CA LEU A 63 15.57 -4.70 13.37
C LEU A 63 15.33 -6.07 14.02
N PHE A 64 16.37 -6.64 14.63
CA PHE A 64 16.34 -7.95 15.30
C PHE A 64 16.16 -7.84 16.82
N ILE A 65 15.87 -6.64 17.33
CA ILE A 65 15.57 -6.42 18.75
C ILE A 65 14.06 -6.29 18.90
N LEU A 66 13.51 -7.03 19.86
CA LEU A 66 12.10 -6.92 20.21
C LEU A 66 11.84 -5.56 20.87
N SER A 67 10.99 -4.76 20.24
CA SER A 67 10.63 -3.40 20.63
C SER A 67 9.16 -3.12 20.30
N ASN A 68 8.63 -2.00 20.78
CA ASN A 68 7.28 -1.53 20.50
C ASN A 68 7.00 -1.31 18.98
N GLU A 69 8.05 -1.21 18.16
CA GLU A 69 7.97 -1.00 16.71
C GLU A 69 8.23 -2.28 15.90
N THR A 70 8.55 -3.42 16.54
CA THR A 70 8.94 -4.64 15.84
C THR A 70 7.85 -5.11 14.88
N VAL A 71 6.58 -5.13 15.31
CA VAL A 71 5.48 -5.55 14.45
C VAL A 71 5.24 -4.55 13.31
N ASN A 72 5.37 -3.24 13.57
CA ASN A 72 5.25 -2.23 12.50
C ASN A 72 6.33 -2.40 11.43
N ILE A 73 7.58 -2.67 11.84
CA ILE A 73 8.68 -2.90 10.88
C ILE A 73 8.46 -4.20 10.10
N TRP A 74 8.21 -5.31 10.79
CA TRP A 74 8.14 -6.63 10.16
C TRP A 74 6.89 -6.82 9.32
N SER A 75 5.74 -6.26 9.72
CA SER A 75 4.56 -6.24 8.87
C SER A 75 4.89 -5.51 7.56
N HIS A 76 5.26 -4.24 7.57
CA HIS A 76 5.52 -3.52 6.31
C HIS A 76 6.65 -4.13 5.47
N LEU A 77 7.67 -4.74 6.10
CA LEU A 77 8.75 -5.46 5.39
C LEU A 77 8.24 -6.73 4.71
N LEU A 78 7.43 -7.54 5.39
CA LEU A 78 6.77 -8.70 4.79
C LEU A 78 5.81 -8.26 3.67
N GLY A 79 5.16 -7.11 3.81
CA GLY A 79 4.26 -6.54 2.80
C GLY A 79 5.01 -6.15 1.54
N PHE A 80 6.20 -5.57 1.68
CA PHE A 80 7.11 -5.33 0.55
C PHE A 80 7.44 -6.63 -0.19
N PHE A 81 7.85 -7.69 0.52
CA PHE A 81 8.18 -8.97 -0.11
C PHE A 81 6.96 -9.62 -0.78
N LEU A 82 5.77 -9.47 -0.18
CA LEU A 82 4.52 -9.92 -0.79
C LEU A 82 4.27 -9.21 -2.13
N PHE A 83 4.30 -7.88 -2.18
CA PHE A 83 4.10 -7.16 -3.45
C PHE A 83 5.19 -7.40 -4.47
N PHE A 84 6.43 -7.59 -4.01
CA PHE A 84 7.55 -7.92 -4.89
C PHE A 84 7.36 -9.30 -5.55
N THR A 85 7.01 -10.33 -4.76
CA THR A 85 6.76 -11.68 -5.27
C THR A 85 5.52 -11.74 -6.15
N LEU A 86 4.45 -11.04 -5.77
CA LEU A 86 3.27 -10.86 -6.62
C LEU A 86 3.62 -10.16 -7.94
N GLY A 87 4.47 -9.14 -7.92
CA GLY A 87 4.93 -8.48 -9.15
C GLY A 87 5.70 -9.41 -10.07
N ILE A 88 6.58 -10.25 -9.53
CA ILE A 88 7.25 -11.27 -10.36
C ILE A 88 6.22 -12.24 -10.92
N TYR A 89 5.30 -12.74 -10.10
CA TYR A 89 4.28 -13.70 -10.53
C TYR A 89 3.34 -13.10 -11.59
N ASP A 90 2.88 -11.88 -11.42
CA ASP A 90 1.98 -11.20 -12.36
C ASP A 90 2.67 -10.96 -13.70
N MET A 91 3.93 -10.50 -13.68
CA MET A 91 4.69 -10.23 -14.90
C MET A 91 5.10 -11.49 -15.66
N THR A 92 5.39 -12.58 -14.96
CA THR A 92 5.93 -13.81 -15.58
C THR A 92 4.86 -14.84 -15.91
N SER A 93 3.76 -14.87 -15.17
CA SER A 93 2.75 -15.92 -15.26
C SER A 93 1.38 -15.37 -15.62
N VAL A 94 0.84 -14.41 -14.85
CA VAL A 94 -0.56 -13.96 -15.01
C VAL A 94 -0.77 -13.15 -16.30
N LEU A 95 0.01 -12.10 -16.52
CA LEU A 95 -0.14 -11.24 -17.69
C LEU A 95 0.17 -11.98 -19.00
N PRO A 96 1.22 -12.81 -19.09
CA PRO A 96 1.46 -13.62 -20.28
C PRO A 96 0.37 -14.66 -20.54
N SER A 97 -0.10 -15.38 -19.50
CA SER A 97 -1.17 -16.37 -19.67
C SER A 97 -2.52 -15.74 -20.07
N ALA A 98 -2.75 -14.50 -19.69
CA ALA A 98 -3.92 -13.72 -20.09
C ALA A 98 -3.78 -13.05 -21.47
N SER A 99 -2.64 -13.21 -22.17
CA SER A 99 -2.32 -12.50 -23.42
C SER A 99 -2.48 -10.97 -23.29
N ALA A 100 -2.07 -10.43 -22.14
CA ALA A 100 -2.28 -9.04 -21.78
C ALA A 100 -1.50 -8.07 -22.69
N SER A 101 -2.00 -6.84 -22.84
CA SER A 101 -1.37 -5.84 -23.68
C SER A 101 -0.23 -5.12 -22.96
N ARG A 102 0.67 -4.46 -23.70
CA ARG A 102 1.80 -3.74 -23.09
C ARG A 102 1.37 -2.69 -22.06
N GLU A 103 0.20 -2.07 -22.26
CA GLU A 103 -0.39 -1.13 -21.31
C GLU A 103 -0.68 -1.79 -19.97
N ASP A 104 -1.19 -3.03 -19.97
CA ASP A 104 -1.49 -3.78 -18.75
C ASP A 104 -0.23 -4.10 -17.95
N PHE A 105 0.86 -4.47 -18.64
CA PHE A 105 2.17 -4.65 -18.02
C PHE A 105 2.65 -3.36 -17.34
N VAL A 106 2.51 -2.21 -18.02
CA VAL A 106 2.94 -0.92 -17.48
C VAL A 106 2.10 -0.52 -16.26
N ILE A 107 0.77 -0.58 -16.35
CA ILE A 107 -0.14 -0.16 -15.27
C ILE A 107 0.03 -1.07 -14.04
N CYS A 108 0.09 -2.39 -14.23
CA CYS A 108 0.31 -3.34 -13.15
C CYS A 108 1.70 -3.14 -12.50
N SER A 109 2.76 -2.95 -13.30
CA SER A 109 4.11 -2.67 -12.78
C SER A 109 4.16 -1.38 -11.96
N ILE A 110 3.55 -0.30 -12.44
CA ILE A 110 3.49 0.99 -11.73
C ILE A 110 2.73 0.83 -10.42
N CYS A 111 1.58 0.15 -10.42
CA CYS A 111 0.77 -0.07 -9.23
C CYS A 111 1.55 -0.83 -8.14
N LEU A 112 2.17 -1.95 -8.51
CA LEU A 112 2.96 -2.76 -7.58
C LEU A 112 4.21 -2.05 -7.11
N PHE A 113 4.85 -1.25 -7.97
CA PHE A 113 5.97 -0.41 -7.56
C PHE A 113 5.55 0.65 -6.54
N CYS A 114 4.41 1.33 -6.74
CA CYS A 114 3.87 2.29 -5.79
C CYS A 114 3.61 1.66 -4.40
N PHE A 115 3.03 0.46 -4.36
CA PHE A 115 2.86 -0.27 -3.09
C PHE A 115 4.17 -0.63 -2.41
N GLN A 116 5.18 -1.09 -3.18
CA GLN A 116 6.50 -1.39 -2.64
C GLN A 116 7.17 -0.15 -2.05
N VAL A 117 7.11 0.99 -2.74
CA VAL A 117 7.64 2.26 -2.23
C VAL A 117 6.93 2.67 -0.94
N CYS A 118 5.59 2.59 -0.90
CA CYS A 118 4.81 2.86 0.32
C CYS A 118 5.28 2.00 1.50
N MET A 119 5.43 0.69 1.29
CA MET A 119 5.88 -0.23 2.34
C MET A 119 7.31 0.07 2.81
N LEU A 120 8.24 0.32 1.90
CA LEU A 120 9.63 0.64 2.25
C LEU A 120 9.77 1.98 2.98
N CYS A 121 9.00 3.00 2.59
CA CYS A 121 8.97 4.29 3.28
C CYS A 121 8.52 4.11 4.74
N SER A 122 7.51 3.28 4.97
CA SER A 122 7.00 2.98 6.32
C SER A 122 7.98 2.17 7.15
N VAL A 123 8.60 1.13 6.58
CA VAL A 123 9.72 0.40 7.22
C VAL A 123 10.82 1.37 7.63
N GLY A 124 11.21 2.29 6.74
CA GLY A 124 12.20 3.32 7.00
C GLY A 124 11.82 4.20 8.19
N TYR A 125 10.57 4.68 8.26
CA TYR A 125 10.09 5.43 9.41
C TYR A 125 10.14 4.66 10.71
N HIS A 126 9.53 3.48 10.78
CA HIS A 126 9.52 2.70 12.01
C HIS A 126 10.92 2.24 12.43
N LEU A 127 11.88 2.10 11.50
CA LEU A 127 13.26 1.76 11.82
C LEU A 127 14.05 2.96 12.37
N PHE A 128 13.84 4.15 11.79
CA PHE A 128 14.62 5.36 12.10
C PHE A 128 13.89 6.39 12.99
N CYS A 129 12.66 6.13 13.41
CA CYS A 129 11.91 7.03 14.31
C CYS A 129 12.68 7.29 15.61
N CYS A 130 13.36 6.26 16.13
CA CYS A 130 14.18 6.27 17.35
C CYS A 130 15.55 6.97 17.22
N HIS A 131 15.85 7.55 16.06
CA HIS A 131 17.15 8.13 15.79
C HIS A 131 17.45 9.32 16.73
N ARG A 132 18.71 9.46 17.17
CA ARG A 132 19.15 10.52 18.09
C ARG A 132 18.88 11.94 17.60
N SER A 133 18.80 12.12 16.28
CA SER A 133 18.47 13.39 15.64
C SER A 133 16.98 13.42 15.30
N GLU A 134 16.25 14.30 15.98
CA GLU A 134 14.83 14.56 15.71
C GLU A 134 14.58 14.96 14.25
N LYS A 135 15.51 15.73 13.64
CA LYS A 135 15.42 16.10 12.22
C LYS A 135 15.39 14.88 11.30
N THR A 136 16.16 13.84 11.62
CA THR A 136 16.18 12.59 10.86
C THR A 136 14.87 11.83 11.05
N SER A 137 14.38 11.71 12.28
CA SER A 137 13.10 11.07 12.59
C SER A 137 11.92 11.75 11.84
N ARG A 138 11.84 13.09 11.89
CA ARG A 138 10.84 13.88 11.16
C ARG A 138 10.93 13.73 9.63
N ARG A 139 12.13 13.64 9.07
CA ARG A 139 12.32 13.40 7.62
C ARG A 139 11.79 12.03 7.20
N TRP A 140 12.07 10.98 7.98
CA TRP A 140 11.54 9.66 7.71
C TRP A 140 10.02 9.62 7.87
N MET A 141 9.46 10.32 8.85
CA MET A 141 8.01 10.48 8.99
C MET A 141 7.37 11.18 7.79
N ALA A 142 8.04 12.21 7.24
CA ALA A 142 7.59 12.87 6.01
C ALA A 142 7.61 11.91 4.81
N LEU A 143 8.67 11.10 4.67
CA LEU A 143 8.78 10.09 3.62
C LEU A 143 7.71 9.02 3.73
N ASP A 144 7.32 8.61 4.94
CA ASP A 144 6.23 7.66 5.16
C ASP A 144 4.88 8.23 4.68
N TYR A 145 4.56 9.48 5.06
CA TYR A 145 3.35 10.14 4.55
C TYR A 145 3.38 10.36 3.03
N ALA A 146 4.54 10.65 2.45
CA ALA A 146 4.70 10.70 1.00
C ALA A 146 4.47 9.31 0.37
N GLY A 147 4.97 8.24 1.00
CA GLY A 147 4.76 6.86 0.61
C GLY A 147 3.28 6.49 0.56
N ILE A 148 2.49 6.86 1.58
CA ILE A 148 1.03 6.67 1.60
C ILE A 148 0.37 7.38 0.40
N SER A 149 0.73 8.62 0.11
CA SER A 149 0.21 9.35 -1.06
C SER A 149 0.54 8.64 -2.38
N ILE A 150 1.77 8.13 -2.53
CA ILE A 150 2.19 7.38 -3.72
C ILE A 150 1.42 6.06 -3.84
N GLY A 151 1.20 5.35 -2.72
CA GLY A 151 0.40 4.13 -2.69
C GLY A 151 -1.04 4.37 -3.12
N ILE A 152 -1.68 5.41 -2.60
CA ILE A 152 -3.04 5.81 -3.00
C ILE A 152 -3.10 6.16 -4.49
N LEU A 153 -2.12 6.91 -5.00
CA LEU A 153 -2.04 7.21 -6.43
C LEU A 153 -1.97 5.94 -7.28
N GLY A 154 -1.13 4.96 -6.91
CA GLY A 154 -1.03 3.67 -7.61
C GLY A 154 -2.35 2.89 -7.63
N CYS A 155 -3.07 2.88 -6.49
CA CYS A 155 -4.39 2.26 -6.39
C CYS A 155 -5.40 2.89 -7.36
N TYR A 156 -5.44 4.22 -7.40
CA TYR A 156 -6.36 4.94 -8.28
C TYR A 156 -6.00 4.80 -9.76
N VAL A 157 -4.71 4.91 -10.10
CA VAL A 157 -4.26 4.78 -11.48
C VAL A 157 -4.67 3.43 -12.04
N SER A 158 -4.40 2.34 -11.33
CA SER A 158 -4.80 1.00 -11.75
C SER A 158 -6.33 0.81 -11.72
N GLY A 159 -7.00 1.14 -10.61
CA GLY A 159 -8.44 0.94 -10.45
C GLY A 159 -9.28 1.72 -11.47
N VAL A 160 -8.99 3.00 -11.68
CA VAL A 160 -9.71 3.85 -12.65
C VAL A 160 -9.41 3.43 -14.08
N PHE A 161 -8.16 3.03 -14.38
CA PHE A 161 -7.80 2.57 -15.72
C PHE A 161 -8.62 1.35 -16.14
N TYR A 162 -8.76 0.36 -15.26
CA TYR A 162 -9.54 -0.84 -15.54
C TYR A 162 -11.05 -0.62 -15.45
N ALA A 163 -11.54 0.17 -14.48
CA ALA A 163 -12.96 0.46 -14.37
C ALA A 163 -13.50 1.19 -15.61
N PHE A 164 -12.77 2.19 -16.11
CA PHE A 164 -13.16 2.99 -17.27
C PHE A 164 -12.35 2.64 -18.52
N TYR A 165 -12.03 1.35 -18.69
CA TYR A 165 -11.23 0.88 -19.82
C TYR A 165 -11.86 1.26 -21.17
N CYS A 166 -13.18 1.05 -21.30
CA CYS A 166 -13.95 1.35 -22.51
C CYS A 166 -14.40 2.83 -22.60
N ASN A 167 -14.20 3.65 -21.55
CA ASN A 167 -14.60 5.06 -21.57
C ASN A 167 -13.41 5.98 -21.28
N ASN A 168 -12.74 6.39 -22.35
CA ASN A 168 -11.55 7.23 -22.28
C ASN A 168 -11.80 8.59 -21.62
N TYR A 169 -12.98 9.20 -21.85
CA TYR A 169 -13.30 10.52 -21.29
C TYR A 169 -13.36 10.48 -19.76
N TRP A 170 -14.21 9.61 -19.21
CA TRP A 170 -14.35 9.50 -17.75
C TRP A 170 -13.08 8.99 -17.07
N ARG A 171 -12.34 8.09 -17.73
CA ARG A 171 -11.01 7.66 -17.25
C ARG A 171 -10.09 8.86 -17.02
N GLN A 172 -9.96 9.76 -18.00
CA GLN A 172 -9.08 10.92 -17.88
C GLN A 172 -9.56 11.91 -16.82
N VAL A 173 -10.87 12.18 -16.74
CA VAL A 173 -11.45 13.05 -15.71
C VAL A 173 -11.04 12.56 -14.32
N TYR A 174 -11.27 11.28 -14.02
CA TYR A 174 -10.94 10.72 -12.71
C TYR A 174 -9.44 10.68 -12.42
N LEU A 175 -8.60 10.33 -13.39
CA LEU A 175 -7.15 10.31 -13.22
C LEU A 175 -6.58 11.71 -12.96
N ILE A 176 -7.06 12.73 -13.69
CA ILE A 176 -6.64 14.13 -13.49
C ILE A 176 -7.10 14.63 -12.12
N THR A 177 -8.34 14.35 -11.71
CA THR A 177 -8.84 14.75 -10.38
C THR A 177 -8.02 14.10 -9.28
N VAL A 178 -7.71 12.80 -9.38
CA VAL A 178 -6.86 12.12 -8.39
C VAL A 178 -5.47 12.72 -8.34
N LEU A 179 -4.85 12.98 -9.50
CA LEU A 179 -3.55 13.61 -9.56
C LEU A 179 -3.57 14.98 -8.86
N ALA A 180 -4.58 15.81 -9.11
CA ALA A 180 -4.75 17.10 -8.45
C ALA A 180 -4.90 16.98 -6.93
N MET A 181 -5.70 16.01 -6.45
CA MET A 181 -5.85 15.75 -5.02
C MET A 181 -4.53 15.31 -4.37
N ILE A 182 -3.78 14.41 -5.01
CA ILE A 182 -2.47 13.94 -4.50
C ILE A 182 -1.45 15.08 -4.47
N LEU A 183 -1.42 15.94 -5.49
CA LEU A 183 -0.58 17.15 -5.50
C LEU A 183 -0.96 18.12 -4.38
N ALA A 184 -2.26 18.28 -4.09
CA ALA A 184 -2.72 19.10 -2.97
C ALA A 184 -2.28 18.50 -1.60
N VAL A 185 -2.30 17.17 -1.46
CA VAL A 185 -1.75 16.49 -0.26
C VAL A 185 -0.25 16.75 -0.14
N PHE A 186 0.51 16.64 -1.22
CA PHE A 186 1.95 16.97 -1.21
C PHE A 186 2.21 18.42 -0.84
N PHE A 187 1.40 19.36 -1.34
CA PHE A 187 1.52 20.76 -0.95
C PHE A 187 1.23 20.97 0.54
N ALA A 188 0.22 20.29 1.08
CA ALA A 188 -0.08 20.32 2.52
C ALA A 188 1.08 19.76 3.37
N GLN A 189 1.83 18.76 2.86
CA GLN A 189 2.99 18.18 3.55
C GLN A 189 4.17 19.17 3.70
N ILE A 190 4.26 20.18 2.85
CA ILE A 190 5.31 21.23 2.94
C ILE A 190 5.10 22.10 4.18
N HIS A 191 3.86 22.20 4.67
CA HIS A 191 3.54 23.06 5.81
C HIS A 191 4.28 22.60 7.09
N PRO A 192 4.99 23.49 7.81
CA PRO A 192 5.83 23.12 8.95
C PRO A 192 5.05 22.48 10.10
N SER A 193 3.74 22.77 10.22
CA SER A 193 2.89 22.17 11.25
C SER A 193 2.32 20.81 10.87
N TYR A 194 2.43 20.36 9.60
CA TYR A 194 1.81 19.13 9.12
C TYR A 194 2.26 17.87 9.88
N LEU A 195 3.54 17.86 10.29
CA LEU A 195 4.17 16.78 11.05
C LEU A 195 3.98 16.90 12.56
N THR A 196 3.33 17.96 13.05
CA THR A 196 3.09 18.16 14.48
C THR A 196 1.91 17.35 14.97
N GLN A 197 1.89 17.06 16.28
CA GLN A 197 0.79 16.35 16.91
C GLN A 197 -0.52 17.13 16.84
N GLN A 198 -0.51 18.46 16.73
CA GLN A 198 -1.75 19.24 16.64
C GLN A 198 -2.52 18.93 15.34
N TRP A 199 -1.80 18.64 14.25
CA TRP A 199 -2.36 18.41 12.93
C TRP A 199 -2.70 16.94 12.64
N HIS A 200 -2.51 16.02 13.61
CA HIS A 200 -2.75 14.59 13.40
C HIS A 200 -4.18 14.30 12.90
N ARG A 201 -5.21 14.94 13.52
CA ARG A 201 -6.62 14.79 13.10
C ARG A 201 -6.85 15.29 11.68
N LEU A 202 -6.35 16.49 11.38
CA LEU A 202 -6.50 17.09 10.05
C LEU A 202 -5.83 16.22 8.97
N ARG A 203 -4.62 15.69 9.25
CA ARG A 203 -3.92 14.78 8.36
C ARG A 203 -4.72 13.51 8.09
N SER A 204 -5.28 12.88 9.13
CA SER A 204 -6.15 11.71 8.96
C SER A 204 -7.39 12.05 8.12
N VAL A 205 -8.05 13.19 8.37
CA VAL A 205 -9.20 13.65 7.57
C VAL A 205 -8.83 13.87 6.09
N ILE A 206 -7.66 14.43 5.81
CA ILE A 206 -7.16 14.63 4.44
C ILE A 206 -7.01 13.27 3.73
N PHE A 207 -6.29 12.32 4.33
CA PHE A 207 -6.11 11.00 3.72
C PHE A 207 -7.43 10.24 3.57
N CYS A 208 -8.31 10.28 4.58
CA CYS A 208 -9.63 9.65 4.49
C CYS A 208 -10.51 10.26 3.40
N SER A 209 -10.47 11.58 3.23
CA SER A 209 -11.20 12.25 2.14
C SER A 209 -10.69 11.81 0.77
N VAL A 210 -9.37 11.73 0.58
CA VAL A 210 -8.77 11.31 -0.69
C VAL A 210 -9.06 9.83 -0.96
N SER A 211 -9.00 8.94 0.03
CA SER A 211 -9.35 7.52 -0.14
C SER A 211 -10.87 7.31 -0.33
N GLY A 212 -11.69 8.12 0.34
CA GLY A 212 -13.15 8.08 0.25
C GLY A 212 -13.68 8.57 -1.09
N TYR A 213 -12.94 9.44 -1.78
CA TYR A 213 -13.27 9.89 -3.14
C TYR A 213 -13.55 8.71 -4.09
N GLY A 214 -12.86 7.58 -3.93
CA GLY A 214 -12.99 6.38 -4.77
C GLY A 214 -14.38 5.75 -4.79
N VAL A 215 -15.24 6.07 -3.81
CA VAL A 215 -16.65 5.70 -3.83
C VAL A 215 -17.38 6.33 -5.03
N ILE A 216 -17.02 7.57 -5.42
CA ILE A 216 -17.64 8.28 -6.54
C ILE A 216 -17.41 7.57 -7.89
N PRO A 217 -16.17 7.29 -8.34
CA PRO A 217 -15.94 6.53 -9.56
C PRO A 217 -16.48 5.11 -9.49
N THR A 218 -16.53 4.46 -8.31
CA THR A 218 -17.17 3.14 -8.17
C THR A 218 -18.67 3.20 -8.42
N ILE A 219 -19.40 4.16 -7.82
CA ILE A 219 -20.84 4.33 -8.06
C ILE A 219 -21.10 4.65 -9.53
N HIS A 220 -20.31 5.56 -10.11
CA HIS A 220 -20.44 5.91 -11.52
C HIS A 220 -20.19 4.70 -12.44
N TRP A 221 -19.17 3.89 -12.14
CA TRP A 221 -18.88 2.67 -12.86
C TRP A 221 -20.04 1.68 -12.80
N VAL A 222 -20.65 1.47 -11.62
CA VAL A 222 -21.83 0.61 -11.47
C VAL A 222 -22.99 1.11 -12.35
N TRP A 223 -23.22 2.43 -12.38
CA TRP A 223 -24.28 3.01 -13.19
C TRP A 223 -24.05 2.81 -14.70
N LEU A 224 -22.83 3.01 -15.18
CA LEU A 224 -22.48 2.84 -16.61
C LEU A 224 -22.59 1.39 -17.08
N ASN A 225 -22.39 0.41 -16.20
CA ASN A 225 -22.45 -1.01 -16.54
C ASN A 225 -23.86 -1.62 -16.42
N GLY A 226 -24.91 -0.80 -16.32
CA GLY A 226 -26.29 -1.28 -16.24
C GLY A 226 -26.78 -1.58 -14.82
N GLY A 227 -26.06 -1.12 -13.80
CA GLY A 227 -26.46 -1.22 -12.39
C GLY A 227 -26.03 -2.51 -11.70
N VAL A 228 -26.50 -2.69 -10.45
CA VAL A 228 -26.08 -3.80 -9.56
C VAL A 228 -26.46 -5.18 -10.11
N GLY A 229 -27.44 -5.27 -11.01
CA GLY A 229 -27.87 -6.53 -11.62
C GLY A 229 -26.94 -7.07 -12.71
N ALA A 230 -25.96 -6.28 -13.18
CA ALA A 230 -25.03 -6.73 -14.22
C ALA A 230 -24.04 -7.76 -13.68
N SER A 231 -23.73 -8.79 -14.48
CA SER A 231 -22.80 -9.88 -14.13
C SER A 231 -21.44 -9.35 -13.70
N ILE A 232 -20.89 -8.37 -14.44
CA ILE A 232 -19.63 -7.72 -14.11
C ILE A 232 -19.66 -7.00 -12.76
N VAL A 233 -20.78 -6.37 -12.41
CA VAL A 233 -20.90 -5.66 -11.12
C VAL A 233 -20.99 -6.65 -9.97
N GLN A 234 -21.73 -7.76 -10.14
CA GLN A 234 -21.86 -8.81 -9.11
C GLN A 234 -20.53 -9.50 -8.79
N GLU A 235 -19.62 -9.65 -9.77
CA GLU A 235 -18.31 -10.26 -9.54
C GLU A 235 -17.31 -9.32 -8.86
N PHE A 236 -17.35 -8.01 -9.18
CA PHE A 236 -16.35 -7.04 -8.75
C PHE A 236 -16.76 -6.19 -7.56
N ALA A 237 -18.04 -5.79 -7.45
CA ALA A 237 -18.50 -4.93 -6.36
C ALA A 237 -18.27 -5.54 -4.97
N PRO A 238 -18.49 -6.85 -4.73
CA PRO A 238 -18.21 -7.44 -3.41
C PRO A 238 -16.73 -7.33 -3.01
N ARG A 239 -15.80 -7.41 -3.97
CA ARG A 239 -14.36 -7.27 -3.71
C ARG A 239 -14.00 -5.85 -3.31
N VAL A 240 -14.57 -4.86 -4.01
CA VAL A 240 -14.38 -3.44 -3.69
C VAL A 240 -14.98 -3.11 -2.33
N ILE A 241 -16.19 -3.61 -2.03
CA ILE A 241 -16.84 -3.44 -0.72
C ILE A 241 -16.00 -4.08 0.37
N ALA A 242 -15.53 -5.32 0.18
CA ALA A 242 -14.66 -6.00 1.14
C ALA A 242 -13.40 -5.18 1.42
N MET A 243 -12.72 -4.68 0.39
CA MET A 243 -11.56 -3.79 0.55
C MET A 243 -11.89 -2.56 1.40
N TYR A 244 -13.00 -1.86 1.13
CA TYR A 244 -13.39 -0.68 1.90
C TYR A 244 -13.78 -1.00 3.34
N LEU A 245 -14.50 -2.10 3.58
CA LEU A 245 -14.86 -2.56 4.93
C LEU A 245 -13.61 -2.86 5.75
N ILE A 246 -12.68 -3.58 5.14
CA ILE A 246 -11.42 -3.93 5.75
C ILE A 246 -10.59 -2.68 6.08
N ALA A 247 -10.49 -1.72 5.14
CA ALA A 247 -9.82 -0.44 5.38
C ALA A 247 -10.52 0.41 6.46
N ALA A 248 -11.85 0.38 6.53
CA ALA A 248 -12.60 1.06 7.57
C ALA A 248 -12.34 0.44 8.95
N VAL A 249 -12.35 -0.90 9.06
CA VAL A 249 -11.97 -1.61 10.28
C VAL A 249 -10.53 -1.26 10.68
N ALA A 250 -9.59 -1.21 9.72
CA ALA A 250 -8.22 -0.77 9.96
C ALA A 250 -8.14 0.60 10.64
N PHE A 251 -8.88 1.54 10.05
CA PHE A 251 -8.91 2.91 10.49
C PHE A 251 -9.55 3.07 11.87
N LEU A 252 -10.60 2.27 12.16
CA LEU A 252 -11.22 2.22 13.47
C LEU A 252 -10.25 1.76 14.55
N PHE A 253 -9.45 0.72 14.30
CA PHE A 253 -8.39 0.29 15.21
C PHE A 253 -7.33 1.39 15.40
N TYR A 254 -6.88 2.03 14.31
CA TYR A 254 -5.90 3.10 14.35
C TYR A 254 -6.33 4.32 15.20
N ILE A 255 -7.59 4.76 15.08
CA ILE A 255 -8.13 5.87 15.86
C ILE A 255 -8.44 5.47 17.30
N SER A 256 -9.09 4.32 17.48
CA SER A 256 -9.59 3.91 18.80
C SER A 256 -8.47 3.50 19.76
N LYS A 257 -7.30 3.14 19.22
CA LYS A 257 -6.14 2.60 19.97
C LYS A 257 -6.54 1.36 20.79
N VAL A 258 -7.44 0.56 20.24
CA VAL A 258 -7.87 -0.72 20.82
C VAL A 258 -6.98 -1.82 20.24
N PRO A 259 -6.50 -2.79 21.03
CA PRO A 259 -6.83 -3.07 22.43
C PRO A 259 -5.96 -2.35 23.47
N GLU A 260 -4.90 -1.64 23.09
CA GLU A 260 -3.92 -1.09 24.03
C GLU A 260 -4.55 -0.10 25.02
N ARG A 261 -5.59 0.62 24.62
CA ARG A 261 -6.39 1.50 25.47
C ARG A 261 -7.05 0.78 26.66
N TYR A 262 -7.45 -0.47 26.48
CA TYR A 262 -8.11 -1.26 27.52
C TYR A 262 -7.13 -2.14 28.32
N PHE A 263 -5.98 -2.48 27.73
CA PHE A 263 -4.95 -3.29 28.36
C PHE A 263 -3.55 -2.66 28.22
N PRO A 264 -3.29 -1.55 28.93
CA PRO A 264 -1.98 -0.89 28.89
C PRO A 264 -0.88 -1.84 29.35
N GLY A 265 0.28 -1.83 28.69
CA GLY A 265 1.42 -2.67 29.07
C GLY A 265 1.42 -4.11 28.54
N LEU A 266 0.25 -4.71 28.31
CA LEU A 266 0.15 -6.10 27.83
C LEU A 266 0.56 -6.24 26.35
N ALA A 267 0.40 -5.15 25.60
CA ALA A 267 0.71 -5.04 24.17
C ALA A 267 2.13 -4.53 23.86
N ASP A 268 2.92 -4.18 24.87
CA ASP A 268 4.22 -3.49 24.70
C ASP A 268 5.32 -4.41 24.16
N ARG A 269 5.28 -5.68 24.57
CA ARG A 269 6.25 -6.72 24.18
C ARG A 269 5.61 -8.02 23.69
N SER A 270 4.41 -8.36 24.18
CA SER A 270 3.89 -9.74 24.16
C SER A 270 2.66 -10.00 23.29
N SER A 271 2.11 -9.02 22.57
CA SER A 271 1.01 -9.27 21.64
C SER A 271 1.46 -9.44 20.20
N HIS A 272 2.47 -10.29 19.99
CA HIS A 272 2.83 -10.80 18.66
C HIS A 272 1.65 -11.43 17.91
N TRP A 273 0.54 -11.76 18.59
CA TRP A 273 -0.66 -12.32 17.97
C TRP A 273 -1.79 -11.32 17.78
N LEU A 274 -2.00 -10.32 18.66
CA LEU A 274 -3.09 -9.34 18.49
C LEU A 274 -2.74 -8.21 17.50
N GLN A 275 -1.47 -7.81 17.37
CA GLN A 275 -1.07 -6.90 16.28
C GLN A 275 -0.98 -7.63 14.92
N PHE A 276 -0.62 -8.91 14.91
CA PHE A 276 -0.79 -9.79 13.74
C PHE A 276 -2.27 -10.11 13.43
N ALA A 277 -3.20 -9.91 14.36
CA ALA A 277 -4.63 -10.15 14.15
C ALA A 277 -5.44 -8.86 13.99
N ALA A 278 -4.82 -7.67 14.13
CA ALA A 278 -5.48 -6.42 13.82
C ALA A 278 -5.84 -6.44 12.33
N PRO A 279 -7.13 -6.52 11.96
CA PRO A 279 -7.57 -6.68 10.57
C PRO A 279 -7.12 -5.53 9.70
N GLY A 280 -6.59 -4.45 10.28
CA GLY A 280 -6.21 -3.26 9.56
C GLY A 280 -4.94 -3.33 8.74
N GLN A 281 -3.90 -3.98 9.27
CA GLN A 281 -2.64 -4.16 8.54
C GLN A 281 -2.79 -5.30 7.53
N TRP A 282 -3.29 -6.46 7.94
CA TRP A 282 -3.58 -7.61 7.05
C TRP A 282 -4.65 -7.32 6.02
N GLY A 283 -5.56 -6.44 6.37
CA GLY A 283 -6.65 -6.05 5.53
C GLY A 283 -6.26 -5.24 4.30
N LEU A 284 -5.32 -4.31 4.45
CA LEU A 284 -4.70 -3.64 3.32
C LEU A 284 -3.98 -4.64 2.41
N TRP A 285 -3.55 -5.79 2.94
CA TRP A 285 -2.83 -6.81 2.20
C TRP A 285 -3.78 -7.78 1.53
N ASP A 286 -4.89 -8.16 2.15
CA ASP A 286 -5.95 -8.91 1.49
C ASP A 286 -6.66 -8.04 0.44
N ALA A 287 -6.86 -6.75 0.70
CA ALA A 287 -7.34 -5.78 -0.26
C ALA A 287 -6.36 -5.64 -1.43
N ALA A 288 -5.09 -5.32 -1.18
CA ALA A 288 -4.11 -5.15 -2.23
C ALA A 288 -3.75 -6.47 -2.93
N ALA A 289 -3.78 -7.61 -2.23
CA ALA A 289 -3.69 -8.96 -2.81
C ALA A 289 -4.99 -9.42 -3.47
N SER A 290 -6.13 -8.76 -3.24
CA SER A 290 -7.36 -8.94 -4.02
C SER A 290 -7.36 -8.07 -5.28
N THR A 291 -6.66 -6.92 -5.23
CA THR A 291 -6.38 -6.04 -6.37
C THR A 291 -5.27 -6.62 -7.26
N SER A 292 -4.27 -7.29 -6.68
CA SER A 292 -3.19 -7.99 -7.40
C SER A 292 -3.48 -9.48 -7.62
N ARG A 293 -4.53 -10.04 -7.00
CA ARG A 293 -5.08 -11.29 -7.52
C ARG A 293 -5.63 -10.92 -8.86
N GLY A 294 -4.75 -11.15 -9.84
CA GLY A 294 -4.95 -10.94 -11.25
C GLY A 294 -6.42 -11.13 -11.55
N PRO A 295 -7.04 -10.14 -12.17
CA PRO A 295 -8.44 -10.23 -12.44
C PRO A 295 -8.64 -11.47 -13.29
N ARG A 296 -9.38 -12.44 -12.75
CA ARG A 296 -10.24 -13.25 -13.59
C ARG A 296 -11.28 -12.28 -14.15
N TRP A 297 -10.83 -11.38 -15.04
CA TRP A 297 -11.70 -10.55 -15.84
C TRP A 297 -12.41 -11.54 -16.77
N PRO A 298 -13.75 -11.46 -16.90
CA PRO A 298 -14.51 -12.30 -17.84
C PRO A 298 -13.98 -12.26 -19.29
N GLY A 299 -13.18 -11.25 -19.62
CA GLY A 299 -12.57 -11.06 -20.94
C GLY A 299 -11.40 -11.96 -21.32
N THR A 300 -10.82 -12.72 -20.39
CA THR A 300 -9.65 -13.59 -20.70
C THR A 300 -9.90 -15.06 -20.41
N ALA A 301 -10.86 -15.39 -19.55
CA ALA A 301 -11.22 -16.79 -19.25
C ALA A 301 -12.01 -17.49 -20.36
N ASN A 302 -12.61 -16.72 -21.29
CA ASN A 302 -13.59 -17.26 -22.23
C ASN A 302 -13.14 -17.25 -23.70
N ARG A 303 -11.94 -16.74 -24.02
CA ARG A 303 -11.50 -16.63 -25.42
C ARG A 303 -11.33 -18.01 -26.09
N GLY A 304 -10.96 -19.04 -25.32
CA GLY A 304 -10.82 -20.42 -25.83
C GLY A 304 -12.08 -21.29 -25.76
N GLN A 305 -13.05 -20.97 -24.90
CA GLN A 305 -14.26 -21.80 -24.74
C GLN A 305 -15.34 -21.49 -25.79
N TRP A 306 -15.41 -20.26 -26.31
CA TRP A 306 -16.38 -19.87 -27.32
C TRP A 306 -15.96 -20.20 -28.77
N GLU A 307 -14.65 -20.32 -29.05
CA GLU A 307 -14.16 -20.78 -30.37
C GLU A 307 -14.41 -22.28 -30.59
N LEU A 308 -14.42 -23.09 -29.53
CA LEU A 308 -14.68 -24.53 -29.63
C LEU A 308 -16.17 -24.88 -29.78
N GLN A 309 -17.09 -24.01 -29.36
CA GLN A 309 -18.54 -24.24 -29.52
C GLN A 309 -19.12 -23.72 -30.86
N SER A 310 -18.38 -22.86 -31.57
CA SER A 310 -18.78 -22.32 -32.88
C SER A 310 -18.33 -23.20 -34.06
N ALA A 311 -17.51 -24.22 -33.82
CA ALA A 311 -17.13 -25.22 -34.82
C ALA A 311 -17.98 -26.51 -34.71
N LYS A 312 -19.27 -26.42 -35.04
CA LYS A 312 -20.05 -27.61 -35.46
C LYS A 312 -20.20 -27.58 -36.98
N PRO A 313 -19.81 -28.64 -37.71
CA PRO A 313 -19.98 -28.68 -39.15
C PRO A 313 -21.46 -28.93 -39.47
N ALA A 314 -22.13 -27.95 -40.06
CA ALA A 314 -23.41 -28.14 -40.71
C ALA A 314 -23.19 -28.24 -42.22
N ASP A 315 -23.34 -29.46 -42.73
CA ASP A 315 -23.82 -29.86 -44.05
C ASP A 315 -23.27 -29.14 -45.29
N ALA A 316 -22.41 -29.88 -45.99
CA ALA A 316 -22.06 -29.67 -47.38
C ALA A 316 -23.23 -30.03 -48.31
N ALA A 317 -23.78 -29.04 -49.03
CA ALA A 317 -24.34 -29.22 -50.38
C ALA A 317 -24.74 -27.87 -51.00
N GLY A 318 -24.03 -27.42 -52.05
CA GLY A 318 -24.46 -26.26 -52.84
C GLY A 318 -23.38 -25.69 -53.76
N LYS A 319 -23.45 -26.03 -55.04
CA LYS A 319 -22.53 -25.73 -56.15
C LYS A 319 -22.39 -24.24 -56.53
N GLN A 320 -21.17 -23.91 -57.03
CA GLN A 320 -20.82 -22.99 -58.15
C GLN A 320 -21.14 -21.49 -57.97
N THR A 321 -20.37 -20.48 -58.37
CA THR A 321 -19.23 -20.25 -59.29
C THR A 321 -18.86 -18.76 -59.14
N GLY A 322 -17.60 -18.33 -59.37
CA GLY A 322 -17.33 -16.91 -59.64
C GLY A 322 -15.97 -16.38 -59.17
N THR A 323 -15.09 -16.16 -60.13
CA THR A 323 -13.72 -15.60 -60.04
C THR A 323 -13.64 -14.15 -59.55
N GLY A 324 -12.61 -13.82 -58.76
CA GLY A 324 -12.20 -12.43 -58.49
C GLY A 324 -10.99 -12.32 -57.55
N ARG A 325 -9.78 -12.24 -58.12
CA ARG A 325 -8.54 -11.86 -57.41
C ARG A 325 -8.63 -10.39 -56.97
N GLN A 326 -8.22 -10.08 -55.73
CA GLN A 326 -7.27 -8.99 -55.42
C GLN A 326 -6.92 -8.91 -53.93
N GLY A 327 -5.62 -8.87 -53.63
CA GLY A 327 -5.04 -8.05 -52.56
C GLY A 327 -5.04 -8.58 -51.14
N ALA A 328 -4.10 -9.47 -50.80
CA ALA A 328 -3.66 -9.66 -49.43
C ALA A 328 -2.76 -8.48 -49.01
N HIS A 329 -3.16 -7.74 -47.96
CA HIS A 329 -2.25 -6.92 -47.15
C HIS A 329 -2.59 -7.14 -45.66
N PRO A 330 -1.59 -7.20 -44.76
CA PRO A 330 -1.72 -7.81 -43.45
C PRO A 330 -2.25 -6.84 -42.40
N GLY A 331 -3.17 -7.34 -41.57
CA GLY A 331 -3.44 -6.96 -40.18
C GLY A 331 -3.17 -5.52 -39.75
N GLY A 332 -4.19 -4.67 -39.89
CA GLY A 332 -4.33 -3.49 -39.03
C GLY A 332 -4.68 -3.92 -37.59
N PRO A 333 -4.33 -3.11 -36.57
CA PRO A 333 -4.56 -3.47 -35.17
C PRO A 333 -6.05 -3.67 -34.92
N GLN A 334 -6.43 -4.87 -34.48
CA GLN A 334 -7.79 -5.18 -34.03
C GLN A 334 -8.22 -4.13 -33.00
N ALA A 335 -9.18 -3.29 -33.38
CA ALA A 335 -9.90 -2.47 -32.44
C ALA A 335 -10.52 -3.41 -31.40
N LYS A 336 -10.08 -3.29 -30.13
CA LYS A 336 -10.60 -4.06 -29.00
C LYS A 336 -12.10 -3.82 -28.92
N ASP A 337 -12.88 -4.80 -29.34
CA ASP A 337 -14.32 -4.71 -29.42
C ASP A 337 -14.89 -4.73 -28.00
N CYS A 338 -15.06 -3.54 -27.43
CA CYS A 338 -15.57 -3.32 -26.08
C CYS A 338 -17.02 -3.80 -25.88
N ARG A 339 -17.71 -4.28 -26.93
CA ARG A 339 -19.05 -4.88 -26.82
C ARG A 339 -19.05 -6.41 -26.79
N SER A 340 -17.99 -7.08 -27.25
CA SER A 340 -17.93 -8.56 -27.26
C SER A 340 -17.21 -9.16 -26.04
N LEU A 341 -16.80 -8.31 -25.10
CA LEU A 341 -16.27 -8.69 -23.78
C LEU A 341 -17.34 -8.75 -22.68
N PHE A 342 -18.62 -8.51 -23.01
CA PHE A 342 -19.73 -8.43 -22.05
C PHE A 342 -20.89 -9.33 -22.44
#